data_AF-A0A1K2H3P4-F1
#
_entry.id   AF-A0A1K2H3P4-F1
#
_cell.length_a   1.000
_cell.length_b   1.000
_cell.length_c   1.000
_cell.angle_alpha   90.00
_cell.angle_beta   90.00
_cell.angle_gamma   90.00
#
_symmetry.space_group_name_H-M   'P 1'
#
loop_
_entity.id
_entity.type
_entity.pdbx_description
1 polymer ?
#
loop_
_entity_poly.entity_id
_entity_poly.type
_entity_poly.pdbx_seq_one_letter_code
_entity_poly.pdbx_strand_id
1 'polypeptide(L)'
;MQFDEVQAQHFSSLSRTPFPHVLIERALQQIAGGDANGAQFRKDVLAAAGWPHSGLVTFGKYPDQAAAALNRIRLVLQESEDPATILAKLRQQS
;
A
#
# COMPACT_ATOMS: atom_id res chain seq x y z
N MET A 1 2.96 12.78 5.31
CA MET A 1 1.82 12.24 6.11
C MET A 1 2.34 11.18 7.07
N GLN A 2 1.85 11.10 8.31
CA GLN A 2 2.22 10.02 9.24
C GLN A 2 1.10 8.98 9.24
N PHE A 3 1.36 7.81 8.65
CA PHE A 3 0.46 6.67 8.75
C PHE A 3 0.84 5.86 9.99
N ASP A 4 -0.13 5.26 10.67
CA ASP A 4 0.12 4.24 11.68
C ASP A 4 0.57 2.92 11.05
N GLU A 5 1.14 2.04 11.86
CA GLU A 5 1.51 0.71 11.42
C GLU A 5 0.27 -0.12 11.05
N VAL A 6 0.31 -0.73 9.87
CA VAL A 6 -0.72 -1.67 9.43
C VAL A 6 -0.51 -3.00 10.14
N GLN A 7 -1.51 -3.44 10.89
CA GLN A 7 -1.54 -4.75 11.51
C GLN A 7 -2.52 -5.67 10.77
N ALA A 8 -2.23 -6.97 10.75
CA ALA A 8 -3.06 -8.00 10.14
C ALA A 8 -4.51 -7.97 10.65
N GLN A 9 -4.70 -7.71 11.95
CA GLN A 9 -6.02 -7.58 12.58
C GLN A 9 -6.90 -6.48 11.97
N HIS A 10 -6.32 -5.46 11.34
CA HIS A 10 -7.08 -4.38 10.70
C HIS A 10 -7.89 -4.86 9.49
N PHE A 11 -7.52 -5.97 8.86
CA PHE A 11 -8.26 -6.52 7.72
C PHE A 11 -9.49 -7.33 8.12
N SER A 12 -9.55 -7.76 9.39
CA SER A 12 -10.63 -8.60 9.91
C SER A 12 -11.48 -7.90 10.98
N SER A 13 -11.05 -6.72 11.42
CA SER A 13 -11.73 -5.93 12.45
C SER A 13 -12.53 -4.79 11.83
N LEU A 14 -13.63 -4.40 12.46
CA LEU A 14 -14.35 -3.17 12.13
C LEU A 14 -13.88 -2.05 13.05
N SER A 15 -13.64 -0.86 12.49
CA SER A 15 -13.38 0.36 13.26
C SER A 15 -14.26 1.50 12.75
N ARG A 16 -14.61 2.42 13.66
CA ARG A 16 -15.26 3.70 13.31
C ARG A 16 -14.29 4.67 12.65
N THR A 17 -13.00 4.54 12.94
CA THR A 17 -11.93 5.32 12.30
C THR A 17 -11.34 4.53 11.13
N PRO A 18 -10.97 5.19 10.01
CA PRO A 18 -10.32 4.52 8.90
C PRO A 18 -8.98 3.93 9.36
N PHE A 19 -8.78 2.63 9.11
CA PHE A 19 -7.52 1.97 9.42
C PHE A 19 -6.36 2.51 8.57
N PRO A 20 -5.10 2.36 9.02
CA PRO A 20 -3.93 2.85 8.30
C PRO A 20 -3.82 2.30 6.87
N HIS A 21 -4.23 1.04 6.63
CA HIS A 21 -4.25 0.47 5.27
C HIS A 21 -5.18 1.23 4.32
N VAL A 22 -6.33 1.71 4.82
CA VAL A 22 -7.29 2.51 4.04
C VAL A 22 -6.70 3.88 3.71
N LEU A 23 -5.98 4.49 4.66
CA LEU A 23 -5.33 5.78 4.46
C LEU A 23 -4.20 5.68 3.42
N ILE A 24 -3.40 4.61 3.47
CA ILE A 24 -2.34 4.33 2.49
C ILE A 24 -2.95 4.13 1.10
N GLU A 25 -4.01 3.33 0.98
CA GLU A 25 -4.71 3.12 -0.30
C GLU A 25 -5.24 4.42 -0.89
N ARG A 26 -5.82 5.30 -0.05
CA ARG A 26 -6.27 6.62 -0.48
C ARG A 26 -5.12 7.49 -0.96
N ALA A 27 -4.01 7.52 -0.23
CA ALA A 27 -2.82 8.25 -0.64
C ALA A 27 -2.29 7.75 -1.99
N LEU A 28 -2.19 6.43 -2.18
CA LEU A 28 -1.82 5.84 -3.47
C LEU A 28 -2.80 6.21 -4.59
N GLN A 29 -4.09 6.32 -4.28
CA GLN A 29 -5.13 6.76 -5.24
C GLN A 29 -4.97 8.23 -5.62
N GLN A 30 -4.65 9.09 -4.65
CA GLN A 30 -4.39 10.50 -4.88
C GLN A 30 -3.12 10.71 -5.69
N ILE A 31 -2.05 9.98 -5.37
CA ILE A 31 -0.77 9.99 -6.10
C ILE A 31 -0.95 9.49 -7.54
N ALA A 32 -1.79 8.47 -7.73
CA ALA A 32 -2.12 7.93 -9.04
C ALA A 32 -2.92 8.90 -9.93
N GLY A 33 -3.42 10.02 -9.41
CA GLY A 33 -4.05 11.08 -10.21
C GLY A 33 -5.39 10.74 -10.87
N GLY A 34 -5.99 9.59 -10.59
CA GLY A 34 -7.29 9.19 -11.16
C GLY A 34 -7.24 8.71 -12.62
N ASP A 35 -6.07 8.73 -13.26
CA ASP A 35 -5.88 8.26 -14.63
C ASP A 35 -5.87 6.72 -14.73
N ALA A 36 -6.08 6.18 -15.93
CA ALA A 36 -6.04 4.75 -16.22
C ALA A 36 -4.74 4.06 -15.76
N ASN A 37 -3.65 4.82 -15.63
CA ASN A 37 -2.35 4.35 -15.13
C ASN A 37 -2.34 4.07 -13.61
N GLY A 38 -3.33 4.53 -12.86
CA GLY A 38 -3.41 4.34 -11.41
C GLY A 38 -3.60 2.89 -10.99
N ALA A 39 -4.34 2.10 -11.77
CA ALA A 39 -4.51 0.68 -11.52
C ALA A 39 -3.17 -0.08 -11.71
N GLN A 40 -2.39 0.30 -12.72
CA GLN A 40 -1.08 -0.28 -12.97
C GLN A 40 -0.07 0.13 -11.90
N PHE A 41 -0.03 1.41 -11.53
CA PHE A 41 0.81 1.92 -10.45
C PHE A 41 0.58 1.17 -9.13
N ARG A 42 -0.69 0.98 -8.73
CA ARG A 42 -1.01 0.20 -7.52
C ARG A 42 -0.48 -1.23 -7.58
N LYS A 43 -0.61 -1.90 -8.73
CA LYS A 43 -0.08 -3.25 -8.94
C LYS A 43 1.44 -3.27 -8.82
N ASP A 44 2.12 -2.32 -9.44
CA ASP A 44 3.57 -2.22 -9.41
C ASP A 44 4.09 -1.91 -8.00
N VAL A 45 3.40 -1.02 -7.26
CA VAL A 45 3.74 -0.66 -5.87
C VAL A 45 3.55 -1.86 -4.95
N LEU A 46 2.42 -2.56 -5.05
CA LEU A 46 2.18 -3.77 -4.27
C LEU A 46 3.22 -4.85 -4.59
N ALA A 47 3.51 -5.09 -5.88
CA ALA A 47 4.51 -6.05 -6.30
C ALA A 47 5.91 -5.69 -5.76
N ALA A 48 6.33 -4.42 -5.89
CA ALA A 48 7.60 -3.93 -5.37
C ALA A 48 7.69 -4.02 -3.84
N ALA A 49 6.57 -3.85 -3.13
CA ALA A 49 6.49 -4.02 -1.69
C ALA A 49 6.53 -5.50 -1.24
N GLY A 50 6.56 -6.45 -2.17
CA GLY A 50 6.62 -7.89 -1.91
C GLY A 50 5.24 -8.56 -1.81
N TRP A 51 4.18 -7.94 -2.36
CA TRP A 51 2.86 -8.56 -2.48
C TRP A 51 2.71 -9.25 -3.85
N PRO A 52 2.77 -10.59 -3.92
CA PRO A 52 2.79 -11.33 -5.19
C PRO A 52 1.41 -11.41 -5.86
N HIS A 53 0.33 -11.06 -5.15
CA HIS A 53 -1.04 -11.24 -5.62
C HIS A 53 -1.59 -9.95 -6.25
N SER A 54 -1.25 -9.70 -7.52
CA SER A 54 -1.46 -8.44 -8.27
C SER A 54 -2.93 -8.00 -8.54
N GLY A 55 -3.88 -8.25 -7.62
CA GLY A 55 -5.24 -7.69 -7.63
C GLY A 55 -6.39 -8.71 -7.55
N LEU A 56 -6.10 -10.02 -7.59
CA LEU A 56 -7.13 -11.07 -7.51
C LEU A 56 -7.40 -11.57 -6.09
N VAL A 57 -6.51 -11.28 -5.15
CA VAL A 57 -6.60 -11.77 -3.77
C VAL A 57 -6.86 -10.60 -2.84
N THR A 58 -7.93 -10.70 -2.05
CA THR A 58 -8.23 -9.74 -1.00
C THR A 58 -7.17 -9.79 0.09
N PHE A 59 -6.80 -8.63 0.64
CA PHE A 59 -5.83 -8.56 1.73
C PHE A 59 -6.23 -9.42 2.94
N GLY A 60 -7.54 -9.58 3.18
CA GLY A 60 -8.05 -10.48 4.23
C GLY A 60 -7.70 -11.96 4.06
N LYS A 61 -7.28 -12.42 2.87
CA LYS A 61 -6.81 -13.80 2.67
C LYS A 61 -5.41 -14.02 3.23
N TYR A 62 -4.54 -13.00 3.15
CA TYR A 62 -3.17 -13.03 3.67
C TYR A 62 -2.87 -11.73 4.42
N PRO A 63 -3.50 -11.52 5.60
CA PRO A 63 -3.46 -10.24 6.29
C PRO A 63 -2.05 -9.89 6.79
N ASP A 64 -1.22 -10.87 7.17
CA ASP A 64 0.18 -10.64 7.57
C ASP A 64 1.06 -10.18 6.40
N GLN A 65 0.93 -10.82 5.23
CA GLN A 65 1.69 -10.41 4.04
C GLN A 65 1.23 -9.04 3.55
N ALA A 66 -0.07 -8.77 3.59
CA ALA A 66 -0.64 -7.48 3.21
C ALA A 66 -0.17 -6.37 4.16
N ALA A 67 -0.18 -6.63 5.47
CA ALA A 67 0.34 -5.72 6.47
C ALA A 67 1.82 -5.40 6.24
N ALA A 68 2.65 -6.42 6.02
CA ALA A 68 4.08 -6.23 5.74
C ALA A 68 4.32 -5.39 4.48
N ALA A 69 3.63 -5.70 3.38
CA ALA A 69 3.75 -4.93 2.14
C ALA A 69 3.31 -3.47 2.31
N LEU A 70 2.15 -3.23 2.94
CA LEU A 70 1.65 -1.88 3.16
C LEU A 70 2.51 -1.09 4.15
N ASN A 71 3.11 -1.74 5.15
CA ASN A 71 4.07 -1.07 6.04
C ASN A 71 5.32 -0.59 5.32
N ARG A 72 5.83 -1.35 4.33
CA ARG A 72 6.92 -0.89 3.46
C ARG A 72 6.49 0.33 2.64
N ILE A 73 5.31 0.26 2.02
CA ILE A 73 4.75 1.37 1.24
C ILE A 73 4.60 2.60 2.12
N ARG A 74 4.08 2.45 3.34
CA ARG A 74 3.97 3.51 4.34
C ARG A 74 5.29 4.23 4.57
N LEU A 75 6.39 3.49 4.80
CA LEU A 75 7.70 4.09 5.07
C LEU A 75 8.17 4.93 3.88
N VAL A 76 7.99 4.41 2.66
CA VAL A 76 8.35 5.13 1.44
C VAL A 76 7.47 6.36 1.22
N LEU A 77 6.17 6.26 1.49
CA LEU A 77 5.22 7.38 1.42
C LEU A 77 5.50 8.47 2.46
N GLN A 78 6.21 8.17 3.55
CA GLN A 78 6.66 9.19 4.50
C GLN A 78 7.82 10.02 3.94
N GLU A 79 8.59 9.47 3.00
CA GLU A 79 9.74 10.13 2.41
C GLU A 79 9.43 10.80 1.07
N SER A 80 8.54 10.23 0.26
CA SER A 80 8.16 10.80 -1.04
C SER A 80 6.75 10.40 -1.46
N GLU A 81 6.05 11.35 -2.09
CA GLU A 81 4.71 11.17 -2.67
C GLU A 81 4.79 11.04 -4.21
N ASP A 82 5.99 11.02 -4.79
CA ASP A 82 6.19 10.88 -6.22
C ASP A 82 6.13 9.39 -6.66
N PRO A 83 5.26 9.02 -7.62
CA PRO A 83 5.04 7.62 -8.02
C PRO A 83 6.31 6.90 -8.48
N ALA A 84 7.15 7.57 -9.26
CA ALA A 84 8.38 6.99 -9.78
C ALA A 84 9.39 6.75 -8.65
N THR A 85 9.49 7.71 -7.73
CA THR A 85 10.34 7.62 -6.54
C THR A 85 9.88 6.52 -5.59
N ILE A 86 8.56 6.39 -5.38
CA ILE A 86 7.98 5.34 -4.52
C ILE A 86 8.37 3.95 -5.04
N LEU A 87 8.17 3.70 -6.33
CA LEU A 87 8.54 2.43 -6.95
C LEU A 87 10.04 2.16 -6.89
N ALA A 88 10.87 3.17 -7.15
CA ALA A 88 12.31 3.05 -7.09
C ALA A 88 12.79 2.70 -5.68
N LYS A 89 12.22 3.33 -4.64
CA LYS A 89 12.56 3.03 -3.24
C LYS A 89 12.09 1.65 -2.81
N LEU A 90 10.85 1.27 -3.16
CA LEU A 90 10.32 -0.06 -2.81
C LEU A 90 11.14 -1.19 -3.44
N ARG A 91 11.58 -1.04 -4.70
CA ARG A 91 12.47 -2.00 -5.36
C ARG A 91 13.90 -2.02 -4.78
N GLN A 92 14.35 -0.96 -4.14
CA GLN A 92 15.64 -0.96 -3.44
C GLN A 92 15.55 -1.62 -2.06
N GLN A 93 14.34 -1.80 -1.52
CA GLN A 93 14.10 -2.45 -0.23
C GLN A 93 13.70 -3.93 -0.36
N SER A 94 13.60 -4.46 -1.58
CA SER A 94 13.19 -5.85 -1.90
C SER A 94 14.37 -6.80 -2.05
#